data_AF-A0A8C5PTL7-F1
#
_entry.id   AF-A0A8C5PTL7-F1
#
_cell.length_a   1.000
_cell.length_b   1.000
_cell.length_c   1.000
_cell.angle_alpha   90.00
_cell.angle_beta   90.00
_cell.angle_gamma   90.00
#
_symmetry.space_group_name_H-M   'P 1'
#
loop_
_entity.id
_entity.type
_entity.pdbx_description
1 polymer ?
#
loop_
_entity_poly.entity_id
_entity_poly.type
_entity_poly.pdbx_seq_one_letter_code
_entity_poly.pdbx_strand_id
1 'polypeptide(L)'
;MSHPTPGAGYSLQIASPNYVFFPGGHAQLDLPESGGSVRQHNPASLHNPQSVKIAVVMPREEEWRTAPTLPAAPDPHALLLEIPGVWAEENPPGLAINIPPVYVELKPGATPVALKQYHIPQKAKQNIQIHLQRLKDHGILKFCVSPWNTPLLPVLKEGTQEYRPVQDLRAVNEATVTLHPVVPNPYNLLASIPGDTKYYTVLDLKDAFFCIRLAPASQPLFAFQWEESTTGARHQMTWTRLPQGFKNSPTIFGCALSQDLLAFNA
;
A
#
# COMPACT_ATOMS: atom_id res chain seq x y z
N MET A 1 18.42 39.03 11.77
CA MET A 1 18.06 38.13 12.88
C MET A 1 16.93 37.25 12.36
N SER A 2 17.24 35.97 12.25
CA SER A 2 16.54 34.94 11.49
C SER A 2 15.31 34.40 12.25
N HIS A 3 14.22 34.19 11.52
CA HIS A 3 13.01 33.49 11.98
C HIS A 3 13.29 31.99 12.17
N PRO A 4 12.71 31.33 13.20
CA PRO A 4 12.78 29.88 13.31
C PRO A 4 11.66 29.22 12.48
N THR A 5 12.06 28.31 11.60
CA THR A 5 11.21 27.37 10.86
C THR A 5 10.55 26.37 11.81
N PRO A 6 9.27 25.99 11.62
CA PRO A 6 8.65 24.94 12.41
C PRO A 6 9.27 23.56 12.12
N GLY A 7 9.49 22.80 13.18
CA GLY A 7 10.19 21.52 13.20
C GLY A 7 9.51 20.40 12.40
N ALA A 8 10.37 19.51 11.91
CA ALA A 8 10.06 18.37 11.08
C ALA A 8 9.09 17.40 11.75
N GLY A 9 7.96 17.13 11.09
CA GLY A 9 7.24 15.87 11.28
C GLY A 9 8.11 14.75 10.72
N TYR A 10 8.42 13.76 11.55
CA TYR A 10 9.09 12.55 11.08
C TYR A 10 8.07 11.71 10.31
N SER A 11 8.06 11.88 8.99
CA SER A 11 7.46 10.93 8.06
C SER A 11 8.47 9.80 7.84
N LEU A 12 8.17 8.61 8.35
CA LEU A 12 8.85 7.40 7.88
C LEU A 12 8.25 7.08 6.50
N GLN A 13 8.85 7.63 5.44
CA GLN A 13 8.61 7.18 4.09
C GLN A 13 9.18 5.76 3.94
N ILE A 14 8.36 4.76 4.23
CA ILE A 14 8.57 3.41 3.72
C ILE A 14 8.03 3.41 2.29
N ALA A 15 8.95 3.38 1.33
CA ALA A 15 8.63 3.51 -0.08
C ALA A 15 7.70 2.40 -0.59
N SER A 16 6.48 2.78 -0.97
CA SER A 16 5.62 2.03 -1.91
C SER A 16 5.19 2.99 -3.03
N PRO A 17 5.88 3.01 -4.18
CA PRO A 17 5.52 3.88 -5.29
C PRO A 17 4.49 3.17 -6.17
N ASN A 18 3.22 3.15 -5.77
CA ASN A 18 2.13 2.66 -6.62
C ASN A 18 0.78 3.28 -6.22
N TYR A 19 0.56 4.57 -6.47
CA TYR A 19 -0.77 5.11 -6.77
C TYR A 19 -0.60 6.39 -7.62
N VAL A 20 -0.87 6.29 -8.91
CA VAL A 20 -1.04 7.46 -9.80
C VAL A 20 -2.52 7.83 -9.77
N PHE A 21 -2.85 8.97 -9.16
CA PHE A 21 -4.12 9.65 -9.36
C PHE A 21 -3.98 10.62 -10.54
N PHE A 22 -4.86 10.52 -11.53
CA PHE A 22 -4.98 11.52 -12.60
C PHE A 22 -5.75 12.75 -12.06
N PRO A 23 -5.21 13.98 -12.13
CA PRO A 23 -6.00 15.17 -11.84
C PRO A 23 -6.59 15.72 -13.16
N GLY A 24 -7.90 15.90 -13.19
CA GLY A 24 -8.58 16.63 -14.25
C GLY A 24 -9.87 17.25 -13.71
N GLY A 25 -9.88 18.57 -13.58
CA GLY A 25 -11.09 19.34 -13.27
C GLY A 25 -10.83 20.57 -12.40
N HIS A 26 -10.41 21.66 -13.03
CA HIS A 26 -10.42 23.00 -12.43
C HIS A 26 -11.85 23.40 -12.05
N ALA A 27 -12.03 23.91 -10.83
CA ALA A 27 -13.10 24.83 -10.49
C ALA A 27 -12.55 25.83 -9.47
N GLN A 28 -12.23 27.02 -9.97
CA GLN A 28 -11.86 28.19 -9.20
C GLN A 28 -13.13 28.85 -8.67
N LEU A 29 -13.19 29.07 -7.36
CA LEU A 29 -14.21 29.89 -6.71
C LEU A 29 -13.50 30.92 -5.83
N ASP A 30 -13.43 32.14 -6.32
CA ASP A 30 -12.95 33.34 -5.64
C ASP A 30 -13.89 33.72 -4.49
N LEU A 31 -13.36 34.00 -3.29
CA LEU A 31 -14.04 34.77 -2.24
C LEU A 31 -12.99 35.57 -1.41
N PRO A 32 -13.39 36.69 -0.78
CA PRO A 32 -12.65 37.95 -0.87
C PRO A 32 -11.70 38.22 0.29
N GLU A 33 -10.64 39.00 0.01
CA GLU A 33 -9.84 39.68 1.03
C GLU A 33 -10.71 40.68 1.81
N SER A 34 -10.75 40.57 3.14
CA SER A 34 -11.11 41.71 4.00
C SER A 34 -10.57 41.59 5.43
N GLY A 35 -9.55 42.40 5.69
CA GLY A 35 -9.34 43.24 6.89
C GLY A 35 -9.66 42.68 8.27
N GLY A 36 -8.64 42.27 9.01
CA GLY A 36 -8.69 42.23 10.47
C GLY A 36 -8.77 43.64 11.05
N SER A 37 -9.82 43.95 11.80
CA SER A 37 -9.95 45.20 12.57
C SER A 37 -9.72 44.90 14.06
N VAL A 38 -8.65 45.47 14.61
CA VAL A 38 -8.39 45.52 16.06
C VAL A 38 -9.17 46.70 16.63
N ARG A 39 -10.17 46.47 17.47
CA ARG A 39 -10.76 47.53 18.31
C ARG A 39 -10.10 47.52 19.68
N GLN A 40 -9.29 48.53 19.96
CA GLN A 40 -8.89 48.89 21.32
C GLN A 40 -9.91 49.85 21.91
N HIS A 41 -10.42 49.53 23.11
CA HIS A 41 -11.01 50.52 24.01
C HIS A 41 -10.39 50.33 25.40
N ASN A 42 -9.93 51.42 26.00
CA ASN A 42 -9.53 51.56 27.40
C ASN A 42 -9.63 53.05 27.78
N PRO A 43 -9.62 53.47 29.06
CA PRO A 43 -9.96 52.77 30.32
C PRO A 43 -10.94 53.59 31.20
N ALA A 44 -11.61 52.97 32.18
CA ALA A 44 -12.02 53.66 33.41
C ALA A 44 -12.28 52.69 34.59
N SER A 45 -11.52 52.92 35.67
CA SER A 45 -11.85 52.73 37.09
C SER A 45 -11.82 51.33 37.74
N LEU A 46 -10.97 51.24 38.78
CA LEU A 46 -10.72 50.13 39.72
C LEU A 46 -11.95 49.76 40.58
N HIS A 47 -12.26 48.46 40.72
CA HIS A 47 -12.34 47.69 42.00
C HIS A 47 -13.01 46.30 41.80
N ASN A 48 -12.24 45.20 41.77
CA ASN A 48 -12.65 43.83 42.20
C ASN A 48 -11.49 42.82 41.98
N PRO A 49 -11.02 42.02 42.96
CA PRO A 49 -10.12 40.89 42.69
C PRO A 49 -10.95 39.68 42.27
N GLN A 50 -11.67 39.78 41.16
CA GLN A 50 -12.24 38.60 40.52
C GLN A 50 -11.26 38.14 39.45
N SER A 51 -10.80 36.89 39.58
CA SER A 51 -9.96 36.18 38.63
C SER A 51 -10.31 36.56 37.19
N VAL A 52 -9.41 37.28 36.52
CA VAL A 52 -9.55 37.62 35.10
C VAL A 52 -9.39 36.32 34.32
N LYS A 53 -10.51 35.74 33.90
CA LYS A 53 -10.50 34.59 32.99
C LYS A 53 -10.29 35.11 31.57
N ILE A 54 -9.06 35.08 31.10
CA ILE A 54 -8.75 35.36 29.69
C ILE A 54 -9.13 34.11 28.91
N ALA A 55 -10.26 34.15 28.22
CA ALA A 55 -10.66 33.11 27.28
C ALA A 55 -9.92 33.37 25.96
N VAL A 56 -8.84 32.63 25.71
CA VAL A 56 -8.21 32.60 24.39
C VAL A 56 -9.01 31.61 23.54
N VAL A 57 -9.76 32.13 22.57
CA VAL A 57 -10.42 31.29 21.57
C VAL A 57 -9.37 30.91 20.54
N MET A 58 -8.93 29.66 20.61
CA MET A 58 -8.01 29.09 19.62
C MET A 58 -8.82 28.48 18.48
N PRO A 59 -8.44 28.71 17.21
CA PRO A 59 -9.00 27.95 16.09
C PRO A 59 -8.76 26.45 16.32
N ARG A 60 -9.76 25.61 16.02
CA ARG A 60 -9.68 24.15 16.21
C ARG A 60 -8.44 23.52 15.52
N GLU A 61 -8.00 24.12 14.41
CA GLU A 61 -6.81 23.75 13.65
C GLU A 61 -5.49 23.99 14.40
N GLU A 62 -5.49 24.82 15.44
CA GLU A 62 -4.32 25.16 16.24
C GLU A 62 -4.31 24.47 17.62
N GLU A 63 -5.38 23.74 18.00
CA GLU A 63 -5.49 23.06 19.29
C GLU A 63 -4.32 22.09 19.56
N TRP A 64 -3.74 21.49 18.51
CA TRP A 64 -2.58 20.58 18.62
C TRP A 64 -1.37 21.23 19.29
N ARG A 65 -1.25 22.57 19.25
CA ARG A 65 -0.13 23.33 19.86
C ARG A 65 -0.18 23.34 21.38
N THR A 66 -1.33 22.98 21.96
CA THR A 66 -1.56 22.89 23.41
C THR A 66 -1.62 21.47 23.93
N ALA A 67 -1.54 20.47 23.04
CA ALA A 67 -1.50 19.08 23.45
C ALA A 67 -0.25 18.84 24.32
N PRO A 68 -0.38 18.12 25.46
CA PRO A 68 0.78 17.73 26.24
C PRO A 68 1.77 17.00 25.32
N THR A 69 3.06 17.33 25.45
CA THR A 69 4.13 16.70 24.68
C THR A 69 3.98 15.18 24.80
N LEU A 70 3.66 14.53 23.68
CA LEU A 70 3.50 13.08 23.65
C LEU A 70 4.79 12.44 24.18
N PRO A 71 4.71 11.34 24.96
CA PRO A 71 5.90 10.55 25.25
C PRO A 71 6.58 10.19 23.92
N ALA A 72 7.91 10.25 23.90
CA ALA A 72 8.68 9.89 22.71
C ALA A 72 8.21 8.52 22.20
N ALA A 73 7.92 8.43 20.90
CA ALA A 73 7.57 7.15 20.31
C ALA A 73 8.66 6.11 20.64
N PRO A 74 8.29 4.86 20.95
CA PRO A 74 9.28 3.81 21.18
C PRO A 74 10.19 3.70 19.96
N ASP A 75 11.48 3.44 20.21
CA ASP A 75 12.46 3.26 19.13
C ASP A 75 11.99 2.10 18.22
N PRO A 76 11.77 2.35 16.91
CA PRO A 76 11.39 1.29 15.98
C PRO A 76 12.37 0.11 15.99
N HIS A 77 13.66 0.37 16.22
CA HIS A 77 14.67 -0.69 16.29
C HIS A 77 14.54 -1.56 17.53
N ALA A 78 14.01 -1.04 18.64
CA ALA A 78 13.71 -1.86 19.81
C ALA A 78 12.56 -2.85 19.52
N LEU A 79 11.52 -2.39 18.81
CA LEU A 79 10.39 -3.24 18.41
C LEU A 79 10.80 -4.34 17.41
N LEU A 80 11.81 -4.10 16.58
CA LEU A 80 12.38 -5.12 15.68
C LEU A 80 12.98 -6.30 16.46
N LEU A 81 13.66 -6.01 17.57
CA LEU A 81 14.33 -7.01 18.40
C LEU A 81 13.38 -7.71 19.36
N GLU A 82 12.30 -7.04 19.79
CA GLU A 82 11.35 -7.58 20.76
C GLU A 82 10.45 -8.69 20.19
N ILE A 83 10.10 -8.62 18.89
CA ILE A 83 9.19 -9.60 18.27
C ILE A 83 9.83 -10.18 17.00
N PRO A 84 10.69 -11.22 17.13
CA PRO A 84 11.29 -11.87 15.97
C PRO A 84 10.21 -12.52 15.10
N GLY A 85 10.41 -12.50 13.79
CA GLY A 85 9.49 -13.11 12.83
C GLY A 85 8.36 -12.22 12.28
N VAL A 86 8.18 -11.00 12.82
CA VAL A 86 7.10 -10.08 12.40
C VAL A 86 7.53 -9.13 11.28
N TRP A 87 8.79 -8.67 11.30
CA TRP A 87 9.26 -7.60 10.43
C TRP A 87 9.90 -8.11 9.14
N ALA A 88 9.52 -7.54 8.01
CA ALA A 88 9.79 -8.13 6.69
C ALA A 88 11.22 -7.88 6.15
N GLU A 89 12.04 -7.14 6.88
CA GLU A 89 13.43 -6.83 6.55
C GLU A 89 14.33 -8.05 6.75
N GLU A 90 14.06 -8.87 7.76
CA GLU A 90 14.89 -10.04 8.13
C GLU A 90 14.19 -11.38 7.89
N ASN A 91 12.91 -11.37 7.49
CA ASN A 91 12.10 -12.57 7.37
C ASN A 91 11.85 -13.00 5.92
N PRO A 92 11.68 -14.32 5.69
CA PRO A 92 11.21 -14.80 4.40
C PRO A 92 9.82 -14.23 4.09
N PRO A 93 9.40 -14.19 2.81
CA PRO A 93 8.07 -13.74 2.43
C PRO A 93 6.99 -14.46 3.24
N GLY A 94 6.02 -13.69 3.73
CA GLY A 94 4.96 -14.21 4.59
C GLY A 94 4.14 -15.33 3.96
N LEU A 95 3.44 -16.09 4.80
CA LEU A 95 2.51 -17.13 4.37
C LEU A 95 1.30 -17.14 5.32
N ALA A 96 0.11 -16.90 4.77
CA ALA A 96 -1.14 -17.04 5.49
C ALA A 96 -1.47 -18.53 5.64
N ILE A 97 -1.04 -19.12 6.76
CA ILE A 97 -1.12 -20.56 7.01
C ILE A 97 -2.55 -21.09 7.13
N ASN A 98 -3.46 -20.30 7.71
CA ASN A 98 -4.85 -20.69 7.95
C ASN A 98 -5.73 -20.51 6.71
N ILE A 99 -5.24 -19.80 5.70
CA ILE A 99 -6.00 -19.49 4.50
C ILE A 99 -5.76 -20.59 3.46
N PRO A 100 -6.83 -21.24 2.97
CA PRO A 100 -6.70 -22.27 1.94
C PRO A 100 -6.23 -21.65 0.62
N PRO A 101 -5.56 -22.42 -0.26
CA PRO A 101 -5.17 -21.93 -1.58
C PRO A 101 -6.39 -21.45 -2.39
N VAL A 102 -6.24 -20.27 -3.00
CA VAL A 102 -7.32 -19.59 -3.72
C VAL A 102 -7.50 -20.19 -5.10
N TYR A 103 -8.73 -20.59 -5.40
CA TYR A 103 -9.16 -20.94 -6.75
C TYR A 103 -9.67 -19.70 -7.47
N VAL A 104 -9.23 -19.50 -8.71
CA VAL A 104 -9.64 -18.40 -9.58
C VAL A 104 -10.61 -18.94 -10.62
N GLU A 105 -11.85 -18.46 -10.56
CA GLU A 105 -12.91 -18.83 -11.47
C GLU A 105 -12.84 -18.01 -12.78
N LEU A 106 -12.95 -18.73 -13.90
CA LEU A 106 -13.06 -18.15 -15.23
C LEU A 106 -14.53 -17.92 -15.59
N LYS A 107 -14.80 -16.89 -16.40
CA LYS A 107 -16.14 -16.68 -16.96
C LYS A 107 -16.53 -17.85 -17.85
N PRO A 108 -17.83 -18.19 -17.96
CA PRO A 108 -18.31 -19.19 -18.90
C PRO A 108 -17.84 -18.86 -20.33
N GLY A 109 -17.23 -19.85 -21.00
CA GLY A 109 -16.71 -19.69 -22.37
C GLY A 109 -15.35 -18.99 -22.49
N ALA A 110 -14.69 -18.62 -21.39
CA ALA A 110 -13.35 -18.06 -21.45
C ALA A 110 -12.33 -19.07 -22.00
N THR A 111 -11.60 -18.69 -23.05
CA THR A 111 -10.53 -19.49 -23.64
C THR A 111 -9.15 -18.95 -23.25
N PRO A 112 -8.11 -19.80 -23.21
CA PRO A 112 -6.75 -19.34 -22.95
C PRO A 112 -6.29 -18.24 -23.90
N VAL A 113 -5.65 -17.22 -23.34
CA VAL A 113 -5.04 -16.11 -24.10
C VAL A 113 -3.52 -16.22 -23.98
N ALA A 114 -2.84 -16.30 -25.14
CA ALA A 114 -1.39 -16.37 -25.23
C ALA A 114 -0.83 -15.12 -25.94
N LEU A 115 -0.58 -14.06 -25.17
CA LEU A 115 0.01 -12.82 -25.66
C LEU A 115 1.54 -12.94 -25.77
N LYS A 116 2.13 -12.34 -26.81
CA LYS A 116 3.57 -12.32 -27.01
C LYS A 116 4.25 -11.40 -25.99
N GLN A 117 5.40 -11.82 -25.46
CA GLN A 117 6.25 -11.00 -24.62
C GLN A 117 6.76 -9.76 -25.37
N TYR A 118 6.62 -8.57 -24.77
CA TYR A 118 7.19 -7.34 -25.29
C TYR A 118 8.72 -7.37 -25.25
N HIS A 119 9.36 -6.57 -26.11
CA HIS A 119 10.79 -6.37 -26.04
C HIS A 119 11.17 -5.71 -24.70
N ILE A 120 12.11 -6.33 -23.97
CA ILE A 120 12.65 -5.81 -22.71
C ILE A 120 14.11 -5.41 -22.94
N PRO A 121 14.51 -4.15 -22.67
CA PRO A 121 15.90 -3.71 -22.79
C PRO A 121 16.84 -4.52 -21.89
N GLN A 122 18.09 -4.73 -22.31
CA GLN A 122 19.03 -5.59 -21.59
C GLN A 122 19.31 -5.14 -20.14
N LYS A 123 19.43 -3.83 -19.91
CA LYS A 123 19.59 -3.26 -18.56
C LYS A 123 18.40 -3.62 -17.65
N ALA A 124 17.18 -3.53 -18.19
CA ALA A 124 15.98 -3.90 -17.45
C ALA A 124 15.90 -5.41 -17.22
N LYS A 125 16.31 -6.23 -18.20
CA LYS A 125 16.37 -7.69 -18.06
C LYS A 125 17.26 -8.13 -16.90
N GLN A 126 18.44 -7.54 -16.75
CA GLN A 126 19.38 -7.88 -15.66
C GLN A 126 18.79 -7.56 -14.27
N ASN A 127 18.20 -6.38 -14.10
CA ASN A 127 17.56 -6.00 -12.83
C ASN A 127 16.37 -6.92 -12.51
N ILE A 128 15.52 -7.17 -13.50
CA ILE A 128 14.35 -8.04 -13.35
C ILE A 128 14.77 -9.49 -13.06
N GLN A 129 15.84 -10.00 -13.69
CA GLN A 129 16.35 -11.35 -13.46
C GLN A 129 16.66 -11.60 -11.97
N ILE A 130 17.27 -10.62 -11.30
CA ILE A 130 17.58 -10.70 -9.86
C ILE A 130 16.27 -10.84 -9.06
N HIS A 131 15.26 -10.03 -9.38
CA HIS A 131 13.96 -10.10 -8.72
C HIS A 131 13.24 -11.44 -8.96
N LEU A 132 13.21 -11.92 -10.21
CA LEU A 132 12.57 -13.19 -10.55
C LEU A 132 13.28 -14.38 -9.91
N GLN A 133 14.62 -14.37 -9.85
CA GLN A 133 15.39 -15.41 -9.18
C GLN A 133 15.07 -15.47 -7.70
N ARG A 134 15.07 -14.32 -7.01
CA ARG A 134 14.67 -14.24 -5.59
C ARG A 134 13.26 -14.80 -5.35
N LEU A 135 12.30 -14.43 -6.19
CA LEU A 135 10.92 -14.92 -6.08
C LEU A 135 10.82 -16.43 -6.36
N LYS A 136 11.63 -16.95 -7.28
CA LYS A 136 11.73 -18.39 -7.57
C LYS A 136 12.35 -19.15 -6.40
N ASP A 137 13.40 -18.62 -5.78
CA ASP A 137 14.08 -19.24 -4.62
C ASP A 137 13.15 -19.34 -3.41
N HIS A 138 12.26 -18.37 -3.22
CA HIS A 138 11.19 -18.43 -2.21
C HIS A 138 9.95 -19.25 -2.65
N GLY A 139 10.00 -19.88 -3.82
CA GLY A 139 8.90 -20.68 -4.36
C GLY A 139 7.64 -19.89 -4.72
N ILE A 140 7.72 -18.55 -4.83
CA ILE A 140 6.63 -17.67 -5.27
C ILE A 140 6.44 -17.77 -6.77
N LEU A 141 7.53 -18.00 -7.51
CA LEU A 141 7.51 -18.33 -8.92
C LEU A 141 7.97 -19.77 -9.15
N LYS A 142 7.43 -20.39 -10.19
CA LYS A 142 7.88 -21.70 -10.67
C LYS A 142 7.84 -21.77 -12.19
N PHE A 143 8.60 -22.70 -12.76
CA PHE A 143 8.46 -23.05 -14.17
C PHE A 143 7.12 -23.73 -14.43
N CYS A 144 6.57 -23.50 -15.63
CA CYS A 144 5.34 -24.14 -16.06
C CYS A 144 5.28 -24.28 -17.58
N VAL A 145 4.28 -25.03 -18.04
CA VAL A 145 3.84 -25.06 -19.43
C VAL A 145 2.36 -24.72 -19.39
N SER A 146 1.97 -23.57 -19.95
CA SER A 146 0.61 -23.08 -19.88
C SER A 146 0.10 -22.65 -21.26
N PRO A 147 -1.18 -22.93 -21.59
CA PRO A 147 -1.81 -22.34 -22.76
C PRO A 147 -2.07 -20.83 -22.59
N TRP A 148 -1.96 -20.30 -21.37
CA TRP A 148 -2.02 -18.87 -21.10
C TRP A 148 -0.63 -18.25 -21.15
N ASN A 149 -0.55 -17.00 -21.60
CA ASN A 149 0.66 -16.20 -21.50
C ASN A 149 0.29 -14.71 -21.50
N THR A 150 0.81 -13.95 -20.54
CA THR A 150 0.71 -12.49 -20.54
C THR A 150 2.11 -11.86 -20.42
N PRO A 151 2.32 -10.67 -21.02
CA PRO A 151 3.65 -10.09 -21.08
C PRO A 151 4.03 -9.43 -19.74
N LEU A 152 5.33 -9.44 -19.45
CA LEU A 152 5.96 -8.60 -18.43
C LEU A 152 6.37 -7.24 -19.02
N LEU A 153 6.18 -6.20 -18.22
CA LEU A 153 6.56 -4.83 -18.48
C LEU A 153 7.68 -4.43 -17.52
N PRO A 154 8.81 -3.89 -18.02
CA PRO A 154 9.82 -3.28 -17.17
C PRO A 154 9.36 -1.88 -16.75
N VAL A 155 9.09 -1.69 -15.47
CA VAL A 155 8.70 -0.38 -14.92
C VAL A 155 9.85 0.19 -14.11
N LEU A 156 10.30 1.39 -14.45
CA LEU A 156 11.33 2.09 -13.68
C LEU A 156 10.76 2.47 -12.32
N LYS A 157 11.49 2.17 -11.25
CA LYS A 157 11.13 2.66 -9.92
C LYS A 157 11.49 4.14 -9.83
N GLU A 158 10.49 4.96 -9.53
CA GLU A 158 10.63 6.42 -9.44
C GLU A 158 11.78 6.81 -8.50
N GLY A 159 12.57 7.80 -8.92
CA GLY A 159 13.76 8.24 -8.19
C GLY A 159 14.95 7.28 -8.24
N THR A 160 14.88 6.16 -8.97
CA THR A 160 15.97 5.18 -9.07
C THR A 160 16.30 4.80 -10.51
N GLN A 161 17.37 4.03 -10.70
CA GLN A 161 17.73 3.40 -11.99
C GLN A 161 17.36 1.90 -12.04
N GLU A 162 16.50 1.47 -11.11
CA GLU A 162 16.09 0.08 -10.94
C GLU A 162 14.77 -0.20 -11.67
N TYR A 163 14.65 -1.39 -12.26
CA TYR A 163 13.45 -1.82 -12.98
C TYR A 163 12.76 -2.91 -12.17
N ARG A 164 11.44 -2.77 -11.96
CA ARG A 164 10.59 -3.82 -11.40
C ARG A 164 9.78 -4.51 -12.50
N PRO A 165 9.54 -5.82 -12.41
CA PRO A 165 8.62 -6.50 -13.30
C PRO A 165 7.17 -6.17 -12.94
N VAL A 166 6.36 -5.80 -13.92
CA VAL A 166 4.91 -5.69 -13.80
C VAL A 166 4.26 -6.55 -14.87
N GLN A 167 3.41 -7.51 -14.47
CA GLN A 167 2.70 -8.34 -15.43
C GLN A 167 1.43 -7.64 -15.91
N ASP A 168 1.22 -7.60 -17.23
CA ASP A 168 0.00 -7.08 -17.80
C ASP A 168 -1.11 -8.13 -17.74
N LEU A 169 -1.88 -8.10 -16.65
CA LEU A 169 -2.95 -9.05 -16.39
C LEU A 169 -4.31 -8.63 -16.96
N ARG A 170 -4.39 -7.63 -17.85
CA ARG A 170 -5.66 -7.13 -18.38
C ARG A 170 -6.50 -8.23 -19.05
N ALA A 171 -5.90 -9.05 -19.91
CA ALA A 171 -6.60 -10.16 -20.57
C ALA A 171 -7.10 -11.22 -19.57
N VAL A 172 -6.31 -11.53 -18.54
CA VAL A 172 -6.71 -12.48 -17.48
C VAL A 172 -7.83 -11.87 -16.61
N ASN A 173 -7.74 -10.58 -16.30
CA ASN A 173 -8.78 -9.86 -15.57
C ASN A 173 -10.11 -9.81 -16.35
N GLU A 174 -10.06 -9.74 -17.68
CA GLU A 174 -11.26 -9.80 -18.52
C GLU A 174 -11.89 -11.20 -18.54
N ALA A 175 -11.06 -12.25 -18.58
CA ALA A 175 -11.48 -13.65 -18.63
C ALA A 175 -11.99 -14.22 -17.29
N THR A 176 -11.68 -13.58 -16.16
CA THR A 176 -12.02 -14.08 -14.81
C THR A 176 -13.33 -13.49 -14.27
N VAL A 177 -14.02 -14.21 -13.39
CA VAL A 177 -15.21 -13.69 -12.69
C VAL A 177 -14.79 -12.55 -11.76
N THR A 178 -15.58 -11.47 -11.71
CA THR A 178 -15.34 -10.33 -10.81
C THR A 178 -15.99 -10.63 -9.47
N LEU A 179 -15.23 -10.56 -8.37
CA LEU A 179 -15.78 -10.70 -7.03
C LEU A 179 -16.39 -9.38 -6.56
N HIS A 180 -17.41 -9.45 -5.70
CA HIS A 180 -17.95 -8.26 -5.06
C HIS A 180 -16.88 -7.63 -4.14
N PRO A 181 -16.57 -6.32 -4.28
CA PRO A 181 -15.56 -5.68 -3.45
C PRO A 181 -16.05 -5.60 -2.00
N VAL A 182 -15.27 -6.20 -1.08
CA VAL A 182 -15.55 -6.14 0.37
C VAL A 182 -14.74 -5.08 1.10
N VAL A 183 -13.78 -4.44 0.42
CA VAL A 183 -12.87 -3.47 1.04
C VAL A 183 -13.66 -2.18 1.33
N PRO A 184 -13.79 -1.77 2.61
CA PRO A 184 -14.52 -0.56 2.96
C PRO A 184 -13.81 0.69 2.43
N ASN A 185 -14.60 1.71 2.10
CA ASN A 185 -14.06 3.03 1.75
C ASN A 185 -13.25 3.57 2.95
N PRO A 186 -12.01 4.10 2.74
CA PRO A 186 -11.20 4.69 3.80
C PRO A 186 -11.95 5.68 4.71
N TYR A 187 -12.87 6.49 4.15
CA TYR A 187 -13.67 7.42 4.95
C TYR A 187 -14.60 6.71 5.93
N ASN A 188 -15.23 5.60 5.51
CA ASN A 188 -16.09 4.80 6.37
C ASN A 188 -15.26 4.09 7.45
N LEU A 189 -14.06 3.62 7.10
CA LEU A 189 -13.14 2.98 8.04
C LEU A 189 -12.69 3.99 9.11
N LEU A 190 -12.27 5.20 8.70
CA LEU A 190 -11.85 6.25 9.63
C LEU A 190 -13.00 6.74 10.51
N ALA A 191 -14.22 6.80 9.98
CA ALA A 191 -15.41 7.17 10.75
C ALA A 191 -15.80 6.14 11.83
N SER A 192 -15.31 4.88 11.71
CA SER A 192 -15.56 3.85 12.72
C SER A 192 -14.68 3.98 13.97
N ILE A 193 -13.64 4.83 13.92
CA ILE A 193 -12.74 5.06 15.03
C ILE A 193 -13.48 5.91 16.09
N PRO A 194 -13.55 5.47 17.36
CA PRO A 194 -14.14 6.25 18.44
C PRO A 194 -13.44 7.60 18.62
N GLY A 195 -14.21 8.68 18.79
CA GLY A 195 -13.68 10.04 18.88
C GLY A 195 -12.83 10.33 20.13
N ASP A 196 -12.84 9.43 21.11
CA ASP A 196 -12.02 9.46 22.32
C ASP A 196 -10.69 8.68 22.17
N THR A 197 -10.43 8.07 21.00
CA THR A 197 -9.18 7.36 20.71
C THR A 197 -8.01 8.36 20.65
N LYS A 198 -7.04 8.19 21.56
CA LYS A 198 -5.89 9.12 21.71
C LYS A 198 -4.59 8.63 21.07
N TYR A 199 -4.43 7.31 20.93
CA TYR A 199 -3.20 6.68 20.48
C TYR A 199 -3.49 5.77 19.30
N TYR A 200 -2.60 5.80 18.30
CA TYR A 200 -2.75 5.04 17.06
C TYR A 200 -1.44 4.32 16.75
N THR A 201 -1.57 3.15 16.13
CA THR A 201 -0.46 2.43 15.51
C THR A 201 -0.87 2.08 14.10
N VAL A 202 0.00 2.38 13.14
CA VAL A 202 -0.23 2.07 11.72
C VAL A 202 0.81 1.04 11.30
N LEU A 203 0.33 -0.07 10.75
CA LEU A 203 1.17 -1.15 10.22
C LEU A 203 0.88 -1.30 8.74
N ASP A 204 1.92 -1.34 7.92
CA ASP A 204 1.83 -1.66 6.49
C ASP A 204 2.39 -3.06 6.24
N LEU A 205 1.62 -3.88 5.53
CA LEU A 205 1.98 -5.27 5.26
C LEU A 205 2.75 -5.37 3.95
N LYS A 206 4.06 -5.62 4.05
CA LYS A 206 4.94 -5.80 2.90
C LYS A 206 4.57 -7.07 2.11
N ASP A 207 4.51 -6.94 0.79
CA ASP A 207 4.26 -8.06 -0.14
C ASP A 207 2.99 -8.89 0.20
N ALA A 208 1.99 -8.24 0.79
CA ALA A 208 0.76 -8.82 1.33
C ALA A 208 0.10 -9.90 0.45
N PHE A 209 -0.02 -9.68 -0.86
CA PHE A 209 -0.64 -10.66 -1.75
C PHE A 209 0.14 -11.97 -1.86
N PHE A 210 1.48 -11.93 -1.75
CA PHE A 210 2.30 -13.14 -1.81
C PHE A 210 2.12 -14.05 -0.59
N CYS A 211 1.53 -13.54 0.50
CA CYS A 211 1.12 -14.35 1.64
C CYS A 211 0.01 -15.36 1.27
N ILE A 212 -0.80 -15.07 0.26
CA ILE A 212 -1.94 -15.90 -0.14
C ILE A 212 -1.52 -16.89 -1.23
N ARG A 213 -1.75 -18.19 -0.99
CA ARG A 213 -1.45 -19.26 -1.94
C ARG A 213 -2.48 -19.31 -3.07
N LEU A 214 -2.04 -19.60 -4.29
CA LEU A 214 -2.92 -19.97 -5.40
C LEU A 214 -3.06 -21.48 -5.49
N ALA A 215 -4.29 -21.95 -5.73
CA ALA A 215 -4.57 -23.34 -6.01
C ALA A 215 -3.82 -23.79 -7.29
N PRO A 216 -3.21 -24.99 -7.32
CA PRO A 216 -2.42 -25.45 -8.48
C PRO A 216 -3.14 -25.37 -9.82
N ALA A 217 -4.46 -25.58 -9.83
CA ALA A 217 -5.30 -25.48 -11.04
C ALA A 217 -5.41 -24.05 -11.60
N SER A 218 -5.27 -23.02 -10.76
CA SER A 218 -5.36 -21.61 -11.15
C SER A 218 -4.01 -20.98 -11.46
N GLN A 219 -2.91 -21.62 -11.07
CA GLN A 219 -1.55 -21.12 -11.33
C GLN A 219 -1.27 -20.93 -12.83
N PRO A 220 -1.64 -21.83 -13.76
CA PRO A 220 -1.38 -21.63 -15.19
C PRO A 220 -1.96 -20.33 -15.77
N LEU A 221 -3.04 -19.78 -15.20
CA LEU A 221 -3.70 -18.55 -15.68
C LEU A 221 -2.78 -17.34 -15.71
N PHE A 222 -1.81 -17.30 -14.80
CA PHE A 222 -0.92 -16.16 -14.61
C PHE A 222 0.46 -16.38 -15.21
N ALA A 223 0.58 -17.29 -16.17
CA ALA A 223 1.85 -17.59 -16.79
C ALA A 223 2.36 -16.41 -17.63
N PHE A 224 3.68 -16.23 -17.64
CA PHE A 224 4.40 -15.29 -18.49
C PHE A 224 5.68 -15.95 -19.02
N GLN A 225 6.14 -15.44 -20.16
CA GLN A 225 7.39 -15.88 -20.76
C GLN A 225 8.54 -15.05 -20.23
N TRP A 226 9.66 -15.70 -19.94
CA TRP A 226 10.90 -15.05 -19.57
C TRP A 226 12.07 -15.57 -20.41
N GLU A 227 13.02 -14.69 -20.70
CA GLU A 227 14.28 -14.99 -21.37
C GLU A 227 15.42 -14.62 -20.43
N GLU A 228 16.19 -15.61 -19.97
CA GLU A 228 17.27 -15.39 -19.01
C GLU A 228 18.35 -14.48 -19.60
N SER A 229 18.77 -13.48 -18.82
CA SER A 229 19.76 -12.51 -19.29
C SER A 229 21.16 -13.09 -19.46
N THR A 230 21.48 -14.18 -18.76
CA THR A 230 22.79 -14.83 -18.76
C THR A 230 22.90 -15.95 -19.80
N THR A 231 21.90 -16.83 -19.88
CA THR A 231 21.92 -18.01 -20.74
C THR A 231 21.20 -17.81 -22.07
N GLY A 232 20.31 -16.80 -22.16
CA GLY A 232 19.39 -16.63 -23.30
C GLY A 232 18.28 -17.68 -23.37
N ALA A 233 18.18 -18.58 -22.37
CA ALA A 233 17.15 -19.61 -22.35
C ALA A 233 15.76 -18.98 -22.17
N ARG A 234 14.80 -19.49 -22.94
CA ARG A 234 13.39 -19.05 -22.88
C ARG A 234 12.55 -20.10 -22.20
N HIS A 235 11.77 -19.69 -21.22
CA HIS A 235 10.86 -20.55 -20.49
C HIS A 235 9.60 -19.80 -20.08
N GLN A 236 8.55 -20.53 -19.72
CA GLN A 236 7.38 -19.97 -19.05
C GLN A 236 7.50 -20.14 -17.54
N MET A 237 7.14 -19.09 -16.82
CA MET A 237 7.01 -19.09 -15.37
C MET A 237 5.58 -18.73 -15.00
N THR A 238 5.16 -19.14 -13.81
CA THR A 238 3.90 -18.69 -13.23
C THR A 238 4.01 -18.51 -11.72
N TRP A 239 3.03 -17.84 -11.15
CA TRP A 239 2.91 -17.55 -9.73
C TRP A 239 2.29 -18.74 -8.98
N THR A 240 2.85 -19.04 -7.80
CA THR A 240 2.26 -19.95 -6.82
C THR A 240 1.45 -19.22 -5.76
N ARG A 241 1.59 -17.89 -5.71
CA ARG A 241 0.92 -16.97 -4.80
C ARG A 241 0.10 -15.95 -5.58
N LEU A 242 -0.80 -15.26 -4.90
CA LEU A 242 -1.68 -14.28 -5.51
C LEU A 242 -0.86 -13.13 -6.14
N PRO A 243 -0.95 -12.90 -7.46
CA PRO A 243 -0.08 -11.94 -8.14
C PRO A 243 -0.55 -10.49 -7.96
N GLN A 244 0.39 -9.57 -8.07
CA GLN A 244 0.12 -8.14 -8.22
C GLN A 244 -0.50 -7.88 -9.61
N GLY A 245 -1.49 -6.97 -9.68
CA GLY A 245 -2.18 -6.62 -10.93
C GLY A 245 -3.41 -7.47 -11.26
N PHE A 246 -3.68 -8.54 -10.50
CA PHE A 246 -4.93 -9.29 -10.62
C PHE A 246 -6.07 -8.55 -9.91
N LYS A 247 -7.20 -8.35 -10.62
CA LYS A 247 -8.28 -7.46 -10.19
C LYS A 247 -8.92 -7.84 -8.85
N ASN A 248 -8.98 -9.13 -8.53
CA ASN A 248 -9.61 -9.61 -7.31
C ASN A 248 -8.60 -9.73 -6.15
N SER A 249 -7.31 -9.47 -6.36
CA SER A 249 -6.29 -9.61 -5.31
C SER A 249 -6.60 -8.80 -4.05
N PRO A 250 -7.00 -7.51 -4.14
CA PRO A 250 -7.35 -6.72 -2.95
C PRO A 250 -8.53 -7.30 -2.17
N THR A 251 -9.59 -7.72 -2.87
CA THR A 251 -10.78 -8.32 -2.24
C THR A 251 -10.46 -9.63 -1.55
N ILE A 252 -9.71 -10.52 -2.23
CA ILE A 252 -9.31 -11.82 -1.69
C ILE A 252 -8.44 -11.64 -0.45
N PHE A 253 -7.46 -10.74 -0.52
CA PHE A 253 -6.59 -10.45 0.61
C PHE A 253 -7.37 -9.82 1.79
N GLY A 254 -8.26 -8.87 1.52
CA GLY A 254 -9.11 -8.26 2.56
C GLY A 254 -9.98 -9.28 3.29
N CYS A 255 -10.62 -10.20 2.56
CA CYS A 255 -11.38 -11.30 3.17
C CYS A 255 -10.48 -12.20 4.03
N ALA A 256 -9.33 -12.62 3.49
CA ALA A 256 -8.40 -13.50 4.18
C ALA A 256 -7.85 -12.87 5.47
N LEU A 257 -7.38 -11.63 5.38
CA LEU A 257 -6.88 -10.89 6.53
C LEU A 257 -7.98 -10.67 7.58
N SER A 258 -9.19 -10.31 7.14
CA SER A 258 -10.31 -10.15 8.08
C SER A 258 -10.62 -11.46 8.81
N GLN A 259 -10.61 -12.61 8.13
CA GLN A 259 -10.84 -13.92 8.74
C GLN A 259 -9.76 -14.27 9.77
N ASP A 260 -8.48 -14.07 9.43
CA ASP A 260 -7.37 -14.33 10.36
C ASP A 260 -7.43 -13.41 11.59
N LEU A 261 -7.89 -12.17 11.41
CA LEU A 261 -7.99 -11.19 12.50
C LEU A 261 -9.24 -11.36 13.38
N LEU A 262 -10.23 -12.19 12.99
CA LEU A 262 -11.41 -12.43 13.83
C LEU A 262 -11.04 -12.98 15.21
N ALA A 263 -9.97 -13.78 15.30
CA ALA A 263 -9.51 -14.34 16.56
C ALA A 263 -8.96 -13.30 17.55
N PHE A 264 -8.56 -12.11 17.08
CA PHE A 264 -8.03 -11.03 17.90
C PHE A 264 -9.10 -10.04 18.37
N ASN A 265 -10.28 -10.07 17.76
CA ASN A 265 -11.43 -9.22 18.14
C ASN A 265 -12.29 -9.84 19.26
N ALA A 266 -11.85 -10.95 19.86
CA ALA A 266 -12.56 -11.69 20.91
C ALA A 266 -12.12 -11.29 22.32
#